data_AF-A0A3D5CL20-F1
#
_entry.id   AF-A0A3D5CL20-F1
#
_cell.length_a   1.000
_cell.length_b   1.000
_cell.length_c   1.000
_cell.angle_alpha   90.00
_cell.angle_beta   90.00
_cell.angle_gamma   90.00
#
_symmetry.space_group_name_H-M   'P 1'
#
loop_
_entity.id
_entity.type
_entity.pdbx_description
1 polymer ?
#
loop_
_entity_poly.entity_id
_entity_poly.type
_entity_poly.pdbx_seq_one_letter_code
_entity_poly.pdbx_strand_id
1 'polypeptide(L)'
;HRGPDDHGYHFEGGVGLGFRRLSIIDLDNGNQPMTNENRDIWLCFNGEIYNYQDLGKKLRSLGHNFRTRCDTEVILHAYEEWGVHAVDHLVGMFAFSIWDRNQKKL
;
A
#
# COMPACT_ATOMS: atom_id res chain seq x y z
N HIS A 1 -17.36 16.46 -7.61
CA HIS A 1 -16.10 17.24 -7.49
C HIS A 1 -15.44 16.93 -6.13
N ARG A 2 -14.36 16.13 -6.08
CA ARG A 2 -13.59 15.81 -4.87
C ARG A 2 -12.08 15.66 -5.21
N GLY A 3 -11.18 16.46 -4.64
CA GLY A 3 -9.72 16.28 -4.69
C GLY A 3 -9.01 16.77 -5.97
N PRO A 4 -8.18 17.83 -5.92
CA PRO A 4 -7.46 18.39 -7.07
C PRO A 4 -5.94 18.10 -7.17
N ASP A 5 -5.30 17.42 -6.20
CA ASP A 5 -3.85 17.66 -6.01
C ASP A 5 -2.86 16.54 -6.35
N ASP A 6 -3.29 15.34 -6.78
CA ASP A 6 -2.33 14.36 -7.31
C ASP A 6 -2.96 13.36 -8.28
N HIS A 7 -2.26 13.05 -9.37
CA HIS A 7 -2.73 12.15 -10.43
C HIS A 7 -1.60 11.23 -10.91
N GLY A 8 -1.80 9.92 -10.72
CA GLY A 8 -0.94 8.88 -11.24
C GLY A 8 -1.78 7.84 -12.00
N TYR A 9 -1.31 7.44 -13.17
CA TYR A 9 -1.91 6.38 -13.96
C TYR A 9 -0.85 5.30 -14.20
N HIS A 10 -1.18 4.05 -13.87
CA HIS A 10 -0.41 2.89 -14.32
C HIS A 10 -1.24 2.13 -15.35
N PHE A 11 -0.67 1.98 -16.54
CA PHE A 11 -1.25 1.19 -17.62
C PHE A 11 -0.26 0.09 -17.98
N GLU A 12 -0.71 -1.17 -17.84
CA GLU A 12 -0.07 -2.32 -18.48
C GLU A 12 -1.14 -3.15 -19.20
N GLY A 13 -0.74 -3.99 -20.16
CA GLY A 13 -1.67 -4.71 -21.04
C GLY A 13 -2.76 -5.47 -20.27
N GLY A 14 -3.98 -4.91 -20.28
CA GLY A 14 -5.18 -5.49 -19.66
C GLY A 14 -5.58 -4.96 -18.28
N VAL A 15 -4.78 -4.07 -17.65
CA VAL A 15 -5.05 -3.53 -16.30
C VAL A 15 -4.79 -2.02 -16.28
N GLY A 16 -5.80 -1.26 -15.84
CA GLY A 16 -5.69 0.17 -15.57
C GLY A 16 -5.97 0.44 -14.10
N LEU A 17 -5.00 1.01 -13.39
CA LEU A 17 -5.18 1.47 -12.02
C LEU A 17 -5.31 3.00 -12.03
N GLY A 18 -6.48 3.49 -11.63
CA GLY A 18 -6.75 4.91 -11.47
C GLY A 18 -7.00 5.22 -9.99
N PHE A 19 -6.27 6.19 -9.44
CA PHE A 19 -6.43 6.62 -8.06
C PHE A 19 -6.84 8.09 -8.00
N ARG A 20 -7.72 8.43 -7.04
CA ARG A 20 -8.17 9.80 -6.78
C ARG A 20 -8.26 9.99 -5.26
N ARG A 21 -7.34 10.77 -4.68
CA ARG A 21 -7.19 10.95 -3.23
C ARG A 21 -7.98 12.16 -2.68
N LEU A 22 -8.42 12.05 -1.43
CA LEU A 22 -8.63 13.18 -0.50
C LEU A 22 -7.53 13.04 0.57
N SER A 23 -6.51 13.89 0.52
CA SER A 23 -5.33 13.84 1.40
C SER A 23 -5.65 14.47 2.75
N ILE A 24 -5.55 13.72 3.86
CA ILE A 24 -5.69 14.27 5.23
C ILE A 24 -4.38 14.12 6.03
N ILE A 25 -3.56 13.07 5.83
CA ILE A 25 -2.27 12.91 6.53
C ILE A 25 -1.17 12.42 5.57
N ASP A 26 0.00 13.04 5.72
CA ASP A 26 1.31 12.79 5.10
C ASP A 26 1.36 12.85 3.56
N LEU A 27 1.77 14.02 3.05
CA LEU A 27 1.87 14.35 1.62
C LEU A 27 3.29 14.14 1.05
N ASP A 28 4.31 13.96 1.89
CA ASP A 28 5.71 14.02 1.41
C ASP A 28 6.38 12.65 1.20
N ASN A 29 5.86 11.57 1.81
CA ASN A 29 6.44 10.21 1.68
C ASN A 29 5.41 9.10 1.35
N GLY A 30 4.14 9.47 1.15
CA GLY A 30 3.02 8.55 0.89
C GLY A 30 2.55 8.57 -0.57
N ASN A 31 3.44 8.83 -1.53
CA ASN A 31 3.06 8.87 -2.94
C ASN A 31 2.44 7.53 -3.37
N GLN A 32 1.23 7.61 -3.91
CA GLN A 32 0.46 6.46 -4.35
C GLN A 32 0.23 6.49 -5.87
N PRO A 33 0.18 5.33 -6.55
CA PRO A 33 0.32 3.98 -5.99
C PRO A 33 1.75 3.71 -5.48
N MET A 34 1.84 3.08 -4.31
CA MET A 34 3.11 2.68 -3.71
C MET A 34 3.55 1.33 -4.26
N THR A 35 4.85 1.11 -4.42
CA THR A 35 5.39 -0.17 -4.88
C THR A 35 6.37 -0.75 -3.88
N ASN A 36 6.46 -2.08 -3.84
CA ASN A 36 7.56 -2.75 -3.15
C ASN A 36 8.91 -2.53 -3.87
N GLU A 37 9.97 -3.16 -3.34
CA GLU A 37 11.35 -2.98 -3.80
C GLU A 37 11.53 -3.32 -5.28
N ASN A 38 10.84 -4.37 -5.71
CA ASN A 38 10.97 -4.97 -7.05
C ASN A 38 9.99 -4.40 -8.07
N ARG A 39 9.06 -3.53 -7.64
CA ARG A 39 7.99 -2.93 -8.47
C ARG A 39 7.06 -3.96 -9.14
N ASP A 40 6.90 -5.12 -8.52
CA ASP A 40 5.97 -6.17 -8.95
C ASP A 40 4.68 -6.17 -8.13
N ILE A 41 4.65 -5.50 -6.98
CA ILE A 41 3.45 -5.28 -6.16
C ILE A 41 3.16 -3.78 -6.08
N TRP A 42 1.92 -3.40 -6.39
CA TRP A 42 1.45 -2.01 -6.40
C TRP A 42 0.24 -1.86 -5.47
N LEU A 43 0.26 -0.86 -4.60
CA LEU A 43 -0.76 -0.61 -3.60
C LEU A 43 -1.37 0.79 -3.77
N CYS A 44 -2.69 0.86 -3.83
CA CYS A 44 -3.46 2.08 -3.53
C CYS A 44 -4.17 1.89 -2.21
N PHE A 45 -4.12 2.88 -1.33
CA PHE A 45 -4.62 2.82 0.04
C PHE A 45 -5.34 4.11 0.42
N ASN A 46 -6.51 3.97 1.02
CA ASN A 46 -7.26 5.05 1.65
C ASN A 46 -7.68 4.63 3.05
N GLY A 47 -7.21 5.34 4.06
CA GLY A 47 -7.52 5.04 5.44
C GLY A 47 -6.37 5.34 6.38
N GLU A 48 -6.42 4.71 7.55
CA GLU A 48 -5.37 4.74 8.57
C GLU A 48 -5.23 3.34 9.18
N ILE A 49 -3.98 2.88 9.33
CA ILE A 49 -3.67 1.64 10.06
C ILE A 49 -3.11 2.03 11.43
N TYR A 50 -3.88 1.82 12.50
CA TYR A 50 -3.53 2.23 13.85
C TYR A 50 -2.37 1.45 14.46
N ASN A 51 -2.24 0.16 14.12
CA ASN A 51 -1.17 -0.69 14.61
C ASN A 51 0.08 -0.70 13.71
N TYR A 52 0.22 0.25 12.78
CA TYR A 52 1.29 0.24 11.78
C TYR A 52 2.70 0.21 12.39
N GLN A 53 2.92 0.86 13.54
CA GLN A 53 4.22 0.88 14.20
C GLN A 53 4.63 -0.50 14.72
N ASP A 54 3.72 -1.19 15.40
CA ASP A 54 4.01 -2.49 15.99
C ASP A 54 4.03 -3.59 14.92
N LEU A 55 3.12 -3.51 13.95
CA LEU A 55 3.15 -4.39 12.79
C LEU A 55 4.44 -4.20 11.97
N GLY A 56 4.87 -2.96 11.79
CA GLY A 56 6.14 -2.64 11.13
C GLY A 56 7.36 -3.17 11.89
N LYS A 57 7.37 -3.18 13.23
CA LYS A 57 8.43 -3.84 14.02
C LYS A 57 8.42 -5.35 13.80
N LYS A 58 7.24 -5.97 13.82
CA LYS A 58 7.07 -7.41 13.57
C LYS A 58 7.60 -7.80 12.19
N LEU A 59 7.20 -7.08 11.14
CA LEU A 59 7.65 -7.34 9.77
C LEU A 59 9.17 -7.16 9.61
N ARG A 60 9.77 -6.14 10.23
CA ARG A 60 11.24 -6.01 10.27
C ARG A 60 11.92 -7.21 10.95
N SER A 61 11.34 -7.73 12.03
CA SER A 61 11.87 -8.93 12.69
C SER A 61 11.75 -10.21 11.83
N LEU A 62 10.85 -10.21 10.85
CA LEU A 62 10.70 -11.28 9.85
C LEU A 62 11.60 -11.08 8.62
N GLY A 63 12.37 -9.98 8.54
CA GLY A 63 13.36 -9.72 7.50
C GLY A 63 12.96 -8.68 6.44
N HIS A 64 11.80 -8.03 6.59
CA HIS A 64 11.37 -6.97 5.65
C HIS A 64 12.17 -5.68 5.83
N ASN A 65 12.56 -5.08 4.71
CA ASN A 65 13.35 -3.85 4.66
C ASN A 65 12.50 -2.66 4.23
N PHE A 66 12.02 -1.89 5.20
CA PHE A 66 11.22 -0.69 4.93
C PHE A 66 12.10 0.49 4.51
N ARG A 67 11.64 1.23 3.50
CA ARG A 67 12.20 2.49 2.99
C ARG A 67 11.62 3.71 3.69
N THR A 68 10.40 3.61 4.20
CA THR A 68 9.67 4.69 4.87
C THR A 68 9.22 4.26 6.28
N ARG A 69 8.51 5.17 6.95
CA ARG A 69 7.85 4.91 8.23
C ARG A 69 6.33 5.11 8.14
N CYS A 70 5.76 5.05 6.94
CA CYS A 70 4.33 5.23 6.75
C CYS A 70 3.56 3.91 6.92
N ASP A 71 2.26 4.03 7.17
CA ASP A 71 1.33 2.92 7.26
C ASP A 71 1.08 2.19 5.93
N THR A 72 1.17 2.92 4.81
CA THR A 72 0.97 2.37 3.47
C THR A 72 2.01 1.29 3.15
N GLU A 73 3.27 1.49 3.54
CA GLU A 73 4.33 0.49 3.31
C GLU A 73 4.16 -0.76 4.20
N VAL A 74 3.54 -0.61 5.38
CA VAL A 74 3.21 -1.76 6.24
C VAL A 74 2.24 -2.70 5.55
N ILE A 75 1.28 -2.18 4.79
CA ILE A 75 0.33 -3.00 4.03
C ILE A 75 1.04 -3.79 2.92
N LEU A 76 1.99 -3.16 2.21
CA LEU A 76 2.77 -3.84 1.17
C LEU A 76 3.54 -5.02 1.74
N HIS A 77 4.33 -4.81 2.80
CA HIS A 77 5.12 -5.89 3.39
C HIS A 77 4.24 -6.94 4.09
N ALA A 78 3.10 -6.56 4.67
CA ALA A 78 2.15 -7.53 5.22
C ALA A 78 1.58 -8.43 4.11
N TYR A 79 1.30 -7.90 2.92
CA TYR A 79 0.87 -8.69 1.77
C TYR A 79 2.00 -9.56 1.22
N GLU A 80 3.25 -9.10 1.21
CA GLU A 80 4.39 -9.96 0.83
C GLU A 80 4.55 -11.17 1.75
N GLU A 81 4.37 -10.99 3.05
CA GLU A 81 4.54 -12.04 4.05
C GLU A 81 3.34 -13.00 4.11
N TRP A 82 2.11 -12.46 4.10
CA TRP A 82 0.89 -13.23 4.39
C TRP A 82 -0.12 -13.26 3.23
N GLY A 83 0.17 -12.61 2.10
CA GLY A 83 -0.77 -12.49 0.98
C GLY A 83 -2.07 -11.82 1.40
N VAL A 84 -3.20 -12.39 0.96
CA VAL A 84 -4.55 -11.89 1.29
C VAL A 84 -4.85 -11.93 2.80
N HIS A 85 -4.16 -12.78 3.57
CA HIS A 85 -4.30 -12.84 5.03
C HIS A 85 -3.66 -11.66 5.76
N ALA A 86 -2.98 -10.75 5.04
CA ALA A 86 -2.52 -9.49 5.59
C ALA A 86 -3.63 -8.72 6.32
N VAL A 87 -4.88 -8.79 5.83
CA VAL A 87 -6.04 -8.11 6.43
C VAL A 87 -6.30 -8.54 7.87
N ASP A 88 -5.96 -9.78 8.24
CA ASP A 88 -6.16 -10.32 9.59
C ASP A 88 -5.20 -9.68 10.61
N HIS A 89 -4.16 -8.98 10.14
CA HIS A 89 -3.16 -8.30 10.95
C HIS A 89 -3.34 -6.78 11.00
N LEU A 90 -4.25 -6.20 10.20
CA LEU A 90 -4.46 -4.76 10.12
C LEU A 90 -5.53 -4.33 11.11
N VAL A 91 -5.21 -3.31 11.93
CA VAL A 91 -6.17 -2.67 12.83
C VAL A 91 -6.37 -1.24 12.38
N GLY A 92 -7.56 -0.89 11.91
CA GLY A 92 -7.81 0.45 11.38
C GLY A 92 -9.12 0.58 10.64
N MET A 93 -9.25 1.72 9.96
CA MET A 93 -10.32 1.99 8.99
C MET A 93 -9.65 2.18 7.65
N PHE A 94 -9.85 1.24 6.73
CA PHE A 94 -9.12 1.26 5.46
C PHE A 94 -9.91 0.65 4.31
N ALA A 95 -9.55 1.10 3.12
CA ALA A 95 -9.78 0.44 1.85
C ALA A 95 -8.46 0.46 1.07
N PHE A 96 -8.12 -0.65 0.44
CA PHE A 96 -6.96 -0.70 -0.45
C PHE A 96 -7.18 -1.67 -1.60
N SER A 97 -6.36 -1.51 -2.64
CA SER A 97 -6.26 -2.43 -3.77
C SER A 97 -4.79 -2.75 -4.00
N ILE A 98 -4.47 -4.03 -4.18
CA ILE A 98 -3.12 -4.50 -4.46
C ILE A 98 -3.10 -5.16 -5.83
N TRP A 99 -2.23 -4.70 -6.72
CA TRP A 99 -1.91 -5.41 -7.94
C TRP A 99 -0.61 -6.17 -7.75
N ASP A 100 -0.69 -7.50 -7.83
CA ASP A 100 0.46 -8.42 -7.77
C ASP A 100 0.72 -8.97 -9.18
N ARG A 101 1.81 -8.48 -9.79
CA ARG A 101 2.19 -8.83 -11.16
C ARG A 101 2.66 -10.28 -11.30
N ASN A 102 3.25 -10.84 -10.25
CA ASN A 102 3.76 -12.21 -10.25
C ASN A 102 2.59 -13.21 -10.23
N GLN A 103 1.53 -12.87 -9.49
CA GLN A 103 0.32 -13.70 -9.41
C GLN A 103 -0.76 -13.33 -10.44
N LYS A 104 -0.63 -12.18 -11.11
CA LYS A 104 -1.67 -11.57 -11.96
C LYS A 104 -3.01 -11.43 -11.22
N LYS A 105 -2.97 -10.96 -9.98
CA LYS A 105 -4.15 -10.80 -9.11
C LYS A 105 -4.31 -9.35 -8.68
N LEU A 106 -5.57 -8.93 -8.57
CA LEU A 106 -6.03 -7.65 -8.02
C LEU A 106 -6.82 -7.90 -6.73
#